data_AF-A0A3D1SL30-F1
#
_entry.id   AF-A0A3D1SL30-F1
#
_cell.length_a   1.000
_cell.length_b   1.000
_cell.length_c   1.000
_cell.angle_alpha   90.00
_cell.angle_beta   90.00
_cell.angle_gamma   90.00
#
_symmetry.space_group_name_H-M   'P 1'
#
loop_
_entity.id
_entity.type
_entity.pdbx_description
1 polymer ?
#
loop_
_entity_poly.entity_id
_entity_poly.type
_entity_poly.pdbx_seq_one_letter_code
_entity_poly.pdbx_strand_id
1 'polypeptide(L)'
;FTQSYDNDTLDASNLLLPLVGFIPADDPRMRSTIDRTIERLTDENGFVYRYLSEDGIEGTEGTFSICTFWLVDNLAMQGRVDEARSLFERLLSYAGRLG
;
A
#
# COMPACT_ATOMS: atom_id res chain seq x y z
N PHE A 1 -10.02 -1.75 6.15
CA PHE A 1 -10.67 -2.50 5.05
C PHE A 1 -9.86 -3.75 4.79
N THR A 2 -10.52 -4.81 4.34
CA THR A 2 -9.94 -6.12 4.02
C THR A 2 -10.26 -6.46 2.56
N GLN A 3 -9.74 -7.57 2.05
CA GLN A 3 -9.87 -7.97 0.65
C GLN A 3 -11.32 -8.28 0.26
N SER A 4 -12.08 -8.87 1.17
CA SER A 4 -13.47 -9.27 0.96
C SER A 4 -14.25 -9.23 2.28
N TYR A 5 -15.57 -9.23 2.19
CA TYR A 5 -16.42 -9.34 3.38
C TYR A 5 -16.18 -10.67 4.09
N ASP A 6 -16.32 -10.65 5.42
CA ASP A 6 -16.15 -11.80 6.31
C ASP A 6 -14.75 -12.46 6.23
N ASN A 7 -13.74 -11.68 5.83
CA ASN A 7 -12.34 -12.08 5.75
C ASN A 7 -11.42 -10.99 6.34
N ASP A 8 -10.30 -11.42 6.92
CA ASP A 8 -9.25 -10.58 7.51
C ASP A 8 -8.03 -10.38 6.59
N THR A 9 -7.99 -11.03 5.42
CA THR A 9 -6.91 -10.84 4.43
C THR A 9 -6.82 -9.38 4.00
N LEU A 10 -5.61 -8.83 3.95
CA LEU A 10 -5.36 -7.48 3.45
C LEU A 10 -5.18 -7.48 1.94
N ASP A 11 -5.58 -6.38 1.31
CA ASP A 11 -5.36 -6.13 -0.11
C ASP A 11 -5.03 -4.65 -0.33
N ALA A 12 -3.97 -4.38 -1.08
CA ALA A 12 -3.48 -3.04 -1.35
C ALA A 12 -4.42 -2.20 -2.21
N SER A 13 -5.37 -2.80 -2.93
CA SER A 13 -6.41 -2.06 -3.66
C SER A 13 -7.26 -1.19 -2.74
N ASN A 14 -7.35 -1.50 -1.45
CA ASN A 14 -8.01 -0.64 -0.47
C ASN A 14 -7.31 0.72 -0.29
N LEU A 15 -6.04 0.86 -0.68
CA LEU A 15 -5.34 2.15 -0.68
C LEU A 15 -5.89 3.12 -1.75
N LEU A 16 -6.64 2.63 -2.74
CA LEU A 16 -7.29 3.47 -3.74
C LEU A 16 -8.52 4.21 -3.19
N LEU A 17 -9.14 3.73 -2.12
CA LEU A 17 -10.40 4.29 -1.59
C LEU A 17 -10.34 5.82 -1.41
N PRO A 18 -9.33 6.41 -0.75
CA PRO A 18 -9.22 7.86 -0.65
C PRO A 18 -8.78 8.53 -1.95
N LEU A 19 -7.98 7.86 -2.78
CA LEU A 19 -7.50 8.41 -4.07
C LEU A 19 -8.64 8.62 -5.07
N VAL A 20 -9.70 7.81 -4.97
CA VAL A 20 -10.91 7.92 -5.79
C VAL A 20 -12.06 8.64 -5.08
N GLY A 21 -11.81 9.22 -3.89
CA GLY A 21 -12.78 10.02 -3.15
C GLY A 21 -13.88 9.23 -2.45
N PHE A 22 -13.70 7.92 -2.22
CA PHE A 22 -14.68 7.09 -1.51
C PHE A 22 -14.79 7.47 -0.02
N ILE A 23 -13.64 7.77 0.61
CA ILE A 23 -13.54 8.26 1.99
C ILE A 23 -12.36 9.25 2.12
N PRO A 24 -12.35 10.15 3.11
CA PRO A 24 -11.16 10.94 3.43
C PRO A 24 -9.96 10.06 3.81
N ALA A 25 -8.75 10.45 3.42
CA ALA A 25 -7.54 9.72 3.78
C ALA A 25 -7.29 9.67 5.29
N ASP A 26 -7.76 10.68 6.04
CA ASP A 26 -7.63 10.77 7.49
C ASP A 26 -8.76 10.09 8.28
N ASP A 27 -9.73 9.46 7.60
CA ASP A 27 -10.79 8.65 8.21
C ASP A 27 -10.14 7.57 9.12
N PRO A 28 -10.63 7.35 10.36
CA PRO A 28 -10.06 6.37 11.27
C PRO A 28 -9.94 4.96 10.68
N ARG A 29 -10.88 4.54 9.81
CA ARG A 29 -10.83 3.26 9.11
C ARG A 29 -9.70 3.22 8.09
N MET A 30 -9.43 4.34 7.42
CA MET A 30 -8.35 4.45 6.45
C MET A 30 -6.99 4.47 7.16
N ARG A 31 -6.84 5.23 8.26
CA ARG A 31 -5.66 5.18 9.13
C ARG A 31 -5.32 3.75 9.57
N SER A 32 -6.32 3.05 10.11
CA SER A 32 -6.15 1.64 10.49
C SER A 32 -5.77 0.74 9.31
N THR A 33 -6.31 1.00 8.11
CA THR A 33 -5.97 0.23 6.91
C THR A 33 -4.52 0.45 6.51
N ILE A 34 -4.05 1.70 6.45
CA ILE A 34 -2.67 2.06 6.13
C ILE A 34 -1.69 1.46 7.14
N ASP A 35 -1.98 1.59 8.44
CA ASP A 35 -1.10 1.05 9.48
C ASP A 35 -1.00 -0.48 9.40
N ARG A 36 -2.11 -1.18 9.09
CA ARG A 36 -2.10 -2.63 8.87
C ARG A 36 -1.38 -3.03 7.59
N THR A 37 -1.51 -2.26 6.51
CA THR A 37 -0.73 -2.49 5.28
C THR A 37 0.76 -2.38 5.57
N ILE A 38 1.20 -1.34 6.30
CA ILE A 38 2.61 -1.16 6.69
C ILE A 38 3.10 -2.31 7.59
N GLU A 39 2.27 -2.79 8.51
CA GLU A 39 2.67 -3.85 9.45
C GLU A 39 2.75 -5.24 8.78
N ARG A 40 1.84 -5.52 7.84
CA ARG A 40 1.57 -6.92 7.42
C ARG A 40 1.60 -7.17 5.92
N LEU A 41 1.64 -6.13 5.10
CA LEU A 41 1.58 -6.23 3.65
C LEU A 41 2.77 -5.53 2.97
N THR A 42 3.87 -5.34 3.70
CA THR A 42 5.14 -4.85 3.13
C THR A 42 6.28 -5.82 3.35
N ASP A 43 7.28 -5.79 2.46
CA ASP A 43 8.57 -6.45 2.65
C ASP A 43 9.48 -5.69 3.65
N GLU A 44 10.70 -6.17 3.85
CA GLU A 44 11.69 -5.53 4.71
C GLU A 44 12.14 -4.13 4.24
N ASN A 45 11.91 -3.79 2.96
CA ASN A 45 12.20 -2.49 2.38
C ASN A 45 11.02 -1.52 2.52
N GLY A 46 9.86 -1.99 2.97
CA GLY A 46 8.61 -1.22 3.06
C GLY A 46 7.82 -1.19 1.75
N PHE A 47 8.13 -2.04 0.79
CA PHE A 47 7.41 -2.13 -0.48
C PHE A 47 6.19 -3.03 -0.35
N VAL A 48 5.08 -2.62 -0.98
CA VAL A 48 3.76 -3.18 -0.74
C VAL A 48 3.49 -4.38 -1.66
N TYR A 49 3.09 -5.51 -1.09
CA TYR A 49 2.50 -6.61 -1.84
C TYR A 49 1.05 -6.28 -2.20
N ARG A 50 0.55 -6.80 -3.33
CA ARG A 50 -0.87 -6.62 -3.65
C ARG A 50 -1.77 -7.33 -2.63
N TYR A 51 -1.47 -8.60 -2.33
CA TYR A 51 -2.09 -9.43 -1.30
C TYR A 51 -1.12 -10.56 -0.90
N LEU A 52 -1.38 -11.22 0.22
CA LEU A 52 -0.67 -12.43 0.66
C LEU A 52 -1.69 -13.57 0.88
N SER A 53 -2.32 -14.00 -0.21
CA SER A 53 -3.35 -15.05 -0.24
C SER A 53 -3.23 -15.86 -1.53
N GLU A 54 -3.72 -17.10 -1.52
CA GLU A 54 -3.82 -17.91 -2.73
C GLU A 54 -4.84 -17.30 -3.72
N ASP A 55 -4.40 -17.04 -4.94
CA ASP A 55 -5.18 -16.43 -6.02
C ASP A 55 -5.34 -17.35 -7.24
N GLY A 56 -4.78 -18.55 -7.19
CA GLY A 56 -4.78 -19.53 -8.28
C GLY A 56 -3.73 -19.25 -9.37
N ILE A 57 -2.80 -18.32 -9.15
CA ILE A 57 -1.67 -18.05 -10.05
C ILE A 57 -0.44 -18.81 -9.54
N GLU A 58 0.27 -19.50 -10.43
CA GLU A 58 1.51 -20.21 -10.08
C GLU A 58 2.67 -19.22 -9.90
N GLY A 59 3.41 -19.36 -8.79
CA GLY A 59 4.62 -18.61 -8.50
C GLY A 59 4.57 -17.90 -7.14
N THR A 60 5.64 -17.17 -6.85
CA THR A 60 5.70 -16.25 -5.71
C THR A 60 5.68 -14.84 -6.27
N GLU A 61 4.59 -14.10 -6.07
CA GLU A 61 4.53 -12.70 -6.46
C GLU A 61 5.45 -11.86 -5.57
N GLY A 62 6.16 -10.91 -6.17
CA GLY A 62 6.96 -9.92 -5.45
C GLY A 62 6.11 -8.74 -4.97
N THR A 63 6.75 -7.72 -4.43
CA THR A 63 6.10 -6.43 -4.18
C THR A 63 5.77 -5.74 -5.51
N PHE A 64 4.74 -4.90 -5.52
CA PHE A 64 4.28 -4.23 -6.74
C PHE A 64 4.35 -2.70 -6.58
N SER A 65 5.21 -2.05 -7.37
CA SER A 65 5.57 -0.63 -7.17
C SER A 65 4.37 0.32 -7.13
N ILE A 66 3.31 0.06 -7.90
CA ILE A 66 2.10 0.89 -7.90
C ILE A 66 1.39 0.88 -6.53
N CYS A 67 1.39 -0.25 -5.83
CA CYS A 67 0.82 -0.35 -4.49
C CYS A 67 1.63 0.46 -3.47
N THR A 68 2.96 0.50 -3.62
CA THR A 68 3.83 1.36 -2.81
C THR A 68 3.57 2.84 -3.11
N PHE A 69 3.34 3.23 -4.36
CA PHE A 69 2.95 4.61 -4.70
C PHE A 69 1.62 5.00 -4.05
N TRP A 70 0.61 4.13 -4.05
CA TRP A 70 -0.65 4.42 -3.34
C TRP A 70 -0.44 4.61 -1.84
N LEU A 71 0.47 3.84 -1.22
CA LEU A 71 0.82 4.02 0.19
C LEU A 71 1.50 5.38 0.41
N VAL A 72 2.44 5.78 -0.46
CA VAL A 72 3.08 7.11 -0.43
C VAL A 72 2.04 8.23 -0.50
N ASP A 73 1.10 8.16 -1.45
CA ASP A 73 0.03 9.17 -1.59
C ASP A 73 -0.82 9.26 -0.32
N ASN A 74 -1.20 8.11 0.25
CA ASN A 74 -1.98 8.04 1.48
C ASN A 74 -1.25 8.66 2.68
N LEU A 75 0.04 8.35 2.85
CA LEU A 75 0.88 8.96 3.89
C LEU A 75 0.93 10.49 3.73
N ALA A 76 1.15 10.98 2.51
CA ALA A 76 1.16 12.41 2.22
C ALA A 76 -0.19 13.08 2.52
N MET A 77 -1.31 12.47 2.11
CA MET A 77 -2.66 12.98 2.37
C MET A 77 -3.02 12.99 3.87
N GLN A 78 -2.40 12.13 4.68
CA GLN A 78 -2.55 12.13 6.14
C GLN A 78 -1.61 13.11 6.86
N GLY A 79 -0.77 13.86 6.13
CA GLY A 79 0.24 14.74 6.70
C GLY A 79 1.51 14.05 7.17
N ARG A 80 1.66 12.73 6.94
CA ARG A 80 2.85 11.92 7.24
C ARG A 80 3.92 12.10 6.14
N VAL A 81 4.23 13.36 5.83
CA VAL A 81 5.01 13.75 4.64
C VAL A 81 6.45 13.23 4.68
N ASP A 82 7.08 13.19 5.85
CA ASP A 82 8.46 12.70 5.96
C ASP A 82 8.54 11.19 5.71
N GLU A 83 7.56 10.42 6.20
CA GLU A 83 7.45 8.98 5.93
C GLU A 83 7.18 8.74 4.44
N ALA A 84 6.24 9.50 3.85
CA ALA A 84 5.92 9.44 2.43
C ALA A 84 7.17 9.71 1.57
N ARG A 85 7.93 10.75 1.89
CA ARG A 85 9.16 11.12 1.17
C ARG A 85 10.22 10.03 1.28
N SER A 86 10.47 9.50 2.48
CA SER A 86 11.48 8.45 2.67
C SER A 86 11.14 7.19 1.88
N LEU A 87 9.87 6.77 1.89
CA LEU A 87 9.41 5.62 1.13
C LEU A 87 9.48 5.86 -0.38
N PHE A 88 9.09 7.06 -0.84
CA PHE A 88 9.15 7.46 -2.24
C PHE A 88 10.59 7.47 -2.78
N GLU A 89 11.53 8.08 -2.05
CA GLU A 89 12.96 8.11 -2.41
C GLU A 89 13.55 6.70 -2.47
N ARG A 90 13.17 5.83 -1.52
CA ARG A 90 13.58 4.41 -1.54
C ARG A 90 13.00 3.68 -2.74
N LEU A 91 11.74 3.92 -3.09
CA LEU A 91 11.14 3.30 -4.27
C LEU A 91 11.84 3.75 -5.56
N LEU A 92 12.19 5.03 -5.67
CA LEU A 92 12.91 5.58 -6.81
C LEU A 92 14.35 5.05 -6.95
N SER A 93 14.99 4.55 -5.88
CA SER A 93 16.32 3.93 -6.01
C SER A 93 16.29 2.61 -6.79
N TYR A 94 15.11 2.03 -7.03
CA TYR A 94 14.90 0.82 -7.83
C TYR A 94 14.39 1.13 -9.25
N ALA A 95 14.22 2.42 -9.58
CA ALA A 95 13.79 2.84 -10.90
C ALA A 95 14.81 2.45 -11.98
N GLY A 96 14.30 2.13 -13.17
CA GLY A 96 15.14 1.84 -14.31
C GLY A 96 15.73 3.10 -14.92
N ARG A 97 16.55 2.95 -15.96
CA ARG A 97 17.17 4.09 -16.65
C ARG A 97 16.15 5.06 -17.27
N LEU A 98 14.93 4.61 -17.52
CA LEU A 98 13.85 5.39 -18.13
C LEU A 98 12.91 6.02 -17.10
N GLY A 99 13.17 5.83 -15.81
CA GLY A 99 12.18 6.00 -14.74
C GLY A 99 11.45 4.68 -14.54
#